data_AF-A0A9E5VUU4-F1
#
_entry.id   AF-A0A9E5VUU4-F1
#
_cell.length_a   1.000
_cell.length_b   1.000
_cell.length_c   1.000
_cell.angle_alpha   90.00
_cell.angle_beta   90.00
_cell.angle_gamma   90.00
#
_symmetry.space_group_name_H-M   'P 1'
#
loop_
_entity.id
_entity.type
_entity.pdbx_description
1 polymer ?
#
loop_
_entity_poly.entity_id
_entity_poly.type
_entity_poly.pdbx_seq_one_letter_code
_entity_poly.pdbx_strand_id
1 'polypeptide(L)'
;MKSWALLGLVGLLLLCAAGCGKDGVTADTAPFEAAVAQYLAGKSMDMKVTEFVSLDVTGDAATAVCRLTEASGLYSGLGVRWRFTFERNGPAWRVTGHKPL
;
A
#
# COMPACT_ATOMS: atom_id res chain seq x y z
N MET A 1 -45.06 -32.23 -20.20
CA MET A 1 -45.00 -31.61 -18.86
C MET A 1 -43.70 -30.82 -18.81
N LYS A 2 -43.68 -29.55 -19.24
CA LYS A 2 -43.98 -28.32 -18.49
C LYS A 2 -43.16 -28.19 -17.19
N SER A 3 -41.94 -27.68 -17.36
CA SER A 3 -41.44 -26.43 -16.79
C SER A 3 -41.52 -26.18 -15.27
N TRP A 4 -40.37 -25.73 -14.75
CA TRP A 4 -40.11 -24.91 -13.53
C TRP A 4 -39.55 -25.76 -12.37
N ALA A 5 -38.49 -25.39 -11.64
CA ALA A 5 -37.80 -24.11 -11.52
C ALA A 5 -36.62 -24.29 -10.52
N LEU A 6 -35.59 -23.44 -10.64
CA LEU A 6 -34.99 -22.64 -9.56
C LEU A 6 -34.42 -23.42 -8.33
N LEU A 7 -33.20 -23.25 -7.84
CA LEU A 7 -32.26 -22.14 -7.76
C LEU A 7 -30.89 -22.78 -7.45
N GLY A 8 -29.79 -22.26 -7.97
CA GLY A 8 -28.93 -21.55 -7.03
C GLY A 8 -27.44 -21.75 -7.29
N LEU A 9 -27.00 -21.65 -8.54
CA LEU A 9 -25.56 -21.78 -8.85
C LEU A 9 -25.04 -20.84 -9.93
N VAL A 10 -25.74 -19.72 -10.20
CA VAL A 10 -25.29 -18.73 -11.18
C VAL A 10 -25.46 -17.34 -10.57
N GLY A 11 -24.57 -17.02 -9.64
CA GLY A 11 -24.62 -15.77 -8.87
C GLY A 11 -23.26 -15.39 -8.31
N LEU A 12 -22.18 -15.57 -9.08
CA LEU A 12 -20.86 -15.05 -8.71
C LEU A 12 -20.04 -14.71 -9.96
N LEU A 13 -20.67 -14.00 -10.90
CA LEU A 13 -20.07 -13.58 -12.18
C LEU A 13 -20.31 -12.10 -12.46
N LEU A 14 -20.39 -11.30 -11.40
CA LEU A 14 -20.54 -9.85 -11.45
C LEU A 14 -19.68 -9.28 -10.34
N LEU A 15 -18.51 -8.73 -10.69
CA LEU A 15 -17.80 -7.65 -9.98
C LEU A 15 -16.47 -7.24 -10.68
N CYS A 16 -16.04 -7.93 -11.74
CA CYS A 16 -14.88 -7.53 -12.55
C CYS A 16 -15.20 -6.48 -13.61
N ALA A 17 -15.71 -5.28 -13.27
CA ALA A 17 -15.74 -4.15 -14.22
C ALA A 17 -16.13 -2.79 -13.59
N ALA A 18 -15.68 -2.47 -12.37
CA ALA A 18 -15.81 -1.11 -11.86
C ALA A 18 -14.53 -0.69 -11.14
N GLY A 19 -13.69 0.13 -11.80
CA GLY A 19 -12.51 0.68 -11.15
C GLY A 19 -11.42 1.27 -12.06
N CYS A 20 -11.72 1.70 -13.28
CA CYS A 20 -10.84 2.63 -13.99
C CYS A 20 -11.18 4.03 -13.46
N GLY A 21 -10.38 4.58 -12.53
CA GLY A 21 -10.72 5.88 -11.94
C GLY A 21 -9.98 6.32 -10.68
N LYS A 22 -8.66 6.06 -10.58
CA LYS A 22 -7.63 6.73 -9.76
C LYS A 22 -6.47 5.73 -9.70
N ASP A 23 -5.27 6.12 -10.13
CA ASP A 23 -4.04 5.35 -9.92
C ASP A 23 -3.66 5.34 -8.42
N GLY A 24 -4.53 4.75 -7.60
CA GLY A 24 -4.29 4.52 -6.18
C GLY A 24 -3.83 3.09 -5.96
N VAL A 25 -2.91 2.89 -5.02
CA VAL A 25 -2.50 1.55 -4.59
C VAL A 25 -3.74 0.79 -4.10
N THR A 26 -4.09 -0.29 -4.78
CA THR A 26 -5.24 -1.16 -4.44
C THR A 26 -4.83 -2.36 -3.56
N ALA A 27 -3.53 -2.58 -3.40
CA ALA A 27 -2.97 -3.61 -2.52
C ALA A 27 -3.00 -3.17 -1.06
N ASP A 28 -3.05 -4.14 -0.13
CA ASP A 28 -2.92 -3.88 1.31
C ASP A 28 -1.54 -3.27 1.63
N THR A 29 -1.55 -2.01 2.07
CA THR A 29 -0.35 -1.24 2.42
C THR A 29 0.05 -1.39 3.88
N ALA A 30 -0.81 -1.93 4.75
CA ALA A 30 -0.60 -1.98 6.20
C ALA A 30 0.76 -2.59 6.61
N PRO A 31 1.23 -3.72 6.04
CA PRO A 31 2.50 -4.29 6.46
C PRO A 31 3.71 -3.47 5.97
N PHE A 32 3.55 -2.68 4.90
CA PHE A 32 4.57 -1.75 4.42
C PHE A 32 4.58 -0.44 5.22
N GLU A 33 3.41 0.06 5.62
CA GLU A 33 3.27 1.20 6.54
C GLU A 33 3.99 0.93 7.86
N ALA A 34 3.76 -0.26 8.45
CA ALA A 34 4.46 -0.69 9.66
C ALA A 34 5.98 -0.73 9.47
N ALA A 35 6.45 -1.27 8.35
CA ALA A 35 7.87 -1.34 8.02
C ALA A 35 8.50 0.06 7.86
N VAL A 36 7.82 1.00 7.19
CA VAL A 36 8.29 2.37 7.03
C VAL A 36 8.30 3.10 8.37
N ALA A 37 7.25 2.97 9.19
CA ALA A 37 7.20 3.58 10.51
C ALA A 37 8.34 3.10 11.42
N GLN A 38 8.60 1.79 11.45
CA GLN A 38 9.72 1.21 12.19
C GLN A 38 11.07 1.74 11.69
N TYR A 39 11.23 1.85 10.36
CA TYR A 39 12.45 2.36 9.76
C TYR A 39 12.70 3.83 10.11
N LEU A 40 11.69 4.70 9.99
CA LEU A 40 11.79 6.12 10.30
C LEU A 40 12.11 6.34 11.78
N ALA A 41 11.45 5.61 12.68
CA ALA A 41 11.75 5.65 14.11
C ALA A 41 13.21 5.23 14.40
N GLY A 42 13.68 4.14 13.78
CA GLY A 42 15.07 3.69 13.92
C GLY A 42 16.13 4.63 13.33
N LYS A 43 15.72 5.53 12.42
CA LYS A 43 16.57 6.60 11.85
C LYS A 43 16.42 7.94 12.57
N SER A 44 15.65 8.00 13.67
CA SER A 44 15.33 9.23 14.39
C SER A 44 14.76 10.31 13.47
N MET A 45 13.89 9.89 12.54
CA MET A 45 13.21 10.76 11.61
C MET A 45 11.80 11.04 12.12
N ASP A 46 11.51 12.29 12.47
CA ASP A 46 10.19 12.75 12.92
C ASP A 46 9.23 12.92 11.73
N MET A 47 9.03 11.84 10.97
CA MET A 47 8.20 11.80 9.78
C MET A 47 7.17 10.67 9.85
N LYS A 48 6.06 10.85 9.15
CA LYS A 48 5.04 9.81 8.96
C LYS A 48 4.62 9.72 7.51
N VAL A 49 4.23 8.52 7.09
CA VAL A 49 3.64 8.31 5.77
C VAL A 49 2.22 8.87 5.77
N THR A 50 1.90 9.67 4.77
CA THR A 50 0.55 10.19 4.56
C THR A 50 -0.16 9.51 3.39
N GLU A 51 0.60 8.97 2.44
CA GLU A 51 0.06 8.36 1.23
C GLU A 51 1.06 7.38 0.63
N PHE A 52 0.59 6.22 0.18
CA PHE A 52 1.29 5.36 -0.76
C PHE A 52 0.87 5.74 -2.17
N VAL A 53 1.78 6.35 -2.93
CA VAL A 53 1.52 6.75 -4.32
C VAL A 53 1.66 5.57 -5.28
N SER A 54 2.60 4.67 -4.99
CA SER A 54 2.74 3.41 -5.73
C SER A 54 3.30 2.34 -4.80
N LEU A 55 2.95 1.08 -5.09
CA LEU A 55 3.51 -0.10 -4.43
C LEU A 55 3.62 -1.21 -5.49
N ASP A 56 4.83 -1.70 -5.72
CA ASP A 56 5.12 -2.83 -6.58
C ASP A 56 5.70 -3.95 -5.72
N VAL A 57 5.09 -5.14 -5.78
CA VAL A 57 5.49 -6.32 -5.01
C VAL A 57 5.85 -7.43 -5.98
N THR A 58 7.10 -7.87 -5.94
CA THR A 58 7.63 -8.94 -6.78
C THR A 58 8.25 -10.02 -5.89
N GLY A 59 7.46 -11.06 -5.58
CA GLY A 59 7.86 -12.16 -4.70
C GLY A 59 8.21 -11.70 -3.28
N ASP A 60 9.51 -11.72 -2.97
CA ASP A 60 10.07 -11.35 -1.67
C ASP A 60 10.71 -9.96 -1.64
N ALA A 61 10.57 -9.20 -2.73
CA ALA A 61 10.99 -7.82 -2.83
C ALA A 61 9.78 -6.91 -3.08
N ALA A 62 9.87 -5.67 -2.62
CA ALA A 62 8.90 -4.64 -2.98
C ALA A 62 9.55 -3.27 -3.10
N THR A 63 8.91 -2.38 -3.85
CA THR A 63 9.25 -0.96 -3.93
C THR A 63 8.00 -0.12 -3.76
N ALA A 64 8.06 0.90 -2.90
CA ALA A 64 6.96 1.84 -2.71
C ALA A 64 7.43 3.28 -2.93
N VAL A 65 6.55 4.11 -3.47
CA VAL A 65 6.70 5.57 -3.43
C VAL A 65 5.70 6.10 -2.41
N CYS A 66 6.21 6.75 -1.37
CA CYS A 66 5.39 7.30 -0.30
C CYS A 66 5.50 8.83 -0.28
N ARG A 67 4.39 9.51 0.03
CA ARG A 67 4.42 10.88 0.51
C ARG A 67 4.58 10.84 2.03
N LEU A 68 5.49 11.65 2.55
CA LEU A 68 5.76 11.78 3.97
C LEU A 68 5.62 13.23 4.41
N THR A 69 5.14 13.44 5.62
CA THR A 69 5.13 14.75 6.28
C THR A 69 5.82 14.63 7.64
N GLU A 70 6.19 15.77 8.21
CA GLU A 70 6.61 15.83 9.61
C GLU A 70 5.51 15.26 10.54
N ALA A 71 5.93 14.55 11.60
CA ALA A 71 5.06 13.72 12.42
C ALA A 71 4.14 14.51 13.35
N SER A 72 4.65 15.57 14.00
CA SER A 72 3.91 16.43 14.93
C SER A 72 2.84 17.28 14.25
N GLY A 73 2.94 17.46 12.93
CA GLY A 73 1.99 18.25 12.14
C GLY A 73 2.28 19.75 12.18
N LEU A 74 3.39 20.18 12.78
CA LEU A 74 3.80 21.59 12.82
C LEU A 74 3.97 22.18 11.41
N TYR A 75 4.39 21.34 10.46
CA TYR A 75 4.56 21.69 9.05
C TYR A 75 3.54 20.97 8.14
N SER A 76 2.29 20.87 8.60
CA SER A 76 1.20 20.25 7.84
C SER A 76 1.06 20.91 6.46
N GLY A 77 1.22 20.13 5.39
CA GLY A 77 1.14 20.59 4.00
C GLY A 77 2.47 20.52 3.24
N LEU A 78 3.61 20.49 3.93
CA LEU A 78 4.91 20.19 3.32
C LEU A 78 5.13 18.67 3.30
N GLY A 79 4.84 18.08 2.15
CA GLY A 79 5.04 16.65 1.91
C GLY A 79 6.21 16.38 0.97
N VAL A 80 7.15 15.54 1.37
CA VAL A 80 8.23 15.04 0.50
C VAL A 80 7.86 13.66 -0.03
N ARG A 81 8.40 13.30 -1.19
CA ARG A 81 8.18 11.97 -1.79
C ARG A 81 9.46 11.17 -1.75
N TRP A 82 9.41 10.02 -1.11
CA TRP A 82 10.54 9.09 -1.06
C TRP A 82 10.17 7.76 -1.69
N ARG A 83 11.18 7.11 -2.28
CA ARG A 83 11.10 5.71 -2.68
C ARG A 83 11.71 4.85 -1.60
N PHE A 84 10.98 3.85 -1.14
CA PHE A 84 11.44 2.80 -0.23
C PHE A 84 11.60 1.48 -0.97
N THR A 85 12.63 0.72 -0.61
CA THR A 85 12.82 -0.68 -1.03
C THR A 85 12.64 -1.59 0.17
N PHE A 86 12.03 -2.74 -0.06
CA PHE A 86 11.68 -3.70 0.98
C PHE A 86 12.13 -5.10 0.62
N GLU A 87 12.40 -5.88 1.67
CA GLU A 87 12.57 -7.34 1.61
C GLU A 87 11.56 -8.01 2.55
N ARG A 88 11.08 -9.19 2.17
CA ARG A 88 10.25 -10.02 3.02
C ARG A 88 11.04 -10.54 4.21
N ASN A 89 10.44 -10.48 5.40
CA ASN A 89 10.99 -10.99 6.64
C ASN A 89 9.91 -11.81 7.38
N GLY A 90 9.73 -13.06 6.94
CA GLY A 90 8.63 -13.91 7.40
C GLY A 90 7.27 -13.36 6.94
N PRO A 91 6.27 -13.20 7.84
CA PRO A 91 4.99 -12.59 7.50
C PRO A 91 5.06 -11.06 7.35
N ALA A 92 6.19 -10.44 7.75
CA ALA A 92 6.38 -9.00 7.75
C ALA A 92 7.26 -8.53 6.58
N TRP A 93 7.34 -7.20 6.42
CA TRP A 93 8.27 -6.55 5.51
C TRP A 93 9.30 -5.73 6.30
N ARG A 94 10.49 -5.56 5.72
CA ARG A 94 11.55 -4.73 6.27
C ARG A 94 12.05 -3.77 5.20
N VAL A 95 12.16 -2.49 5.54
CA VAL A 95 12.81 -1.50 4.67
C VAL A 95 14.31 -1.77 4.61
N THR A 96 14.85 -1.90 3.41
CA THR A 96 16.29 -2.10 3.15
C THR A 96 16.96 -0.87 2.59
N GLY A 97 16.19 0.08 2.06
CA GLY A 97 16.71 1.31 1.50
C GLY A 97 15.64 2.37 1.33
N HIS A 98 16.08 3.62 1.28
CA HIS A 98 15.25 4.75 0.89
C HIS A 98 16.07 5.74 0.06
N LYS A 99 15.40 6.50 -0.80
CA LYS A 99 16.00 7.66 -1.48
C LYS A 99 14.94 8.73 -1.78
N PRO A 100 15.32 10.01 -1.78
CA PRO A 100 14.43 11.06 -2.27
C PRO A 100 14.09 10.87 -3.74
N LEU A 101 12.93 11.38 -4.16
CA LEU A 101 12.50 11.47 -5.55
C LEU A 101 12.63 12.89 -6.09
#